data_AF-X0TXL9-F1
#
_entry.id   AF-X0TXL9-F1
#
_cell.length_a   1.000
_cell.length_b   1.000
_cell.length_c   1.000
_cell.angle_alpha   90.00
_cell.angle_beta   90.00
_cell.angle_gamma   90.00
#
_symmetry.space_group_name_H-M   'P 1'
#
loop_
_entity.id
_entity.type
_entity.pdbx_description
1 polymer ?
#
loop_
_entity_poly.entity_id
_entity_poly.type
_entity_poly.pdbx_seq_one_letter_code
_entity_poly.pdbx_strand_id
1 'polypeptide(L)' 'MAIIVQKYGGTSVADAEKIRRAAKRVIKTVENGFGVVVVASARGKQTD' A
#
# COMPACT_ATOMS: atom_id res chain seq x y z
N MET A 1 20.15 -5.43 3.45
CA MET A 1 18.69 -5.24 3.56
C MET A 1 18.23 -4.42 2.36
N ALA A 2 17.52 -5.02 1.41
CA ALA A 2 17.04 -4.31 0.21
C ALA A 2 15.78 -3.50 0.54
N ILE A 3 15.58 -2.36 -0.14
CA ILE A 3 14.44 -1.47 0.05
C ILE A 3 13.50 -1.61 -1.15
N ILE A 4 12.21 -1.80 -0.88
CA ILE A 4 11.14 -1.87 -1.90
C ILE A 4 10.18 -0.68 -1.71
N VAL A 5 9.84 -0.03 -2.82
CA VAL A 5 8.78 0.98 -2.85
C VAL A 5 7.49 0.34 -3.36
N GLN A 6 6.41 0.44 -2.58
CA GLN A 6 5.08 -0.03 -2.95
C GLN A 6 4.11 1.13 -3.13
N LYS A 7 3.62 1.32 -4.36
CA LYS A 7 2.63 2.35 -4.66
C LYS A 7 1.22 1.76 -4.73
N TYR A 8 0.28 2.40 -4.04
CA TYR A 8 -1.14 2.07 -4.05
C TYR A 8 -1.94 3.25 -4.60
N GLY A 9 -2.63 3.03 -5.73
CA GLY A 9 -3.50 4.05 -6.33
C GLY A 9 -4.83 4.18 -5.59
N GLY A 10 -5.61 5.23 -5.92
CA GLY A 10 -6.86 5.55 -5.21
C GLY A 10 -7.88 4.40 -5.20
N THR A 11 -7.97 3.63 -6.28
CA THR A 11 -8.81 2.42 -6.34
C THR A 11 -8.38 1.35 -5.34
N SER A 12 -7.07 1.23 -5.07
CA SER A 12 -6.49 0.26 -4.12
C SER A 12 -6.64 0.67 -2.66
N VAL A 13 -7.07 1.91 -2.39
CA VAL A 13 -7.31 2.44 -1.03
C VAL A 13 -8.71 3.06 -0.90
N ALA A 14 -9.64 2.69 -1.79
CA ALA A 14 -10.95 3.34 -1.87
C ALA A 14 -11.79 3.17 -0.59
N ASP A 15 -11.64 2.04 0.11
CA ASP A 15 -12.40 1.68 1.30
C ASP A 15 -11.52 0.99 2.35
N ALA A 16 -12.07 0.82 3.56
CA ALA A 16 -11.35 0.25 4.69
C ALA A 16 -10.88 -1.20 4.43
N GLU A 17 -11.65 -2.00 3.68
CA GLU A 17 -11.22 -3.35 3.35
C GLU A 17 -10.02 -3.35 2.41
N LYS A 18 -10.05 -2.49 1.38
CA LYS A 18 -8.95 -2.33 0.43
C LYS A 18 -7.69 -1.82 1.12
N ILE A 19 -7.81 -0.89 2.06
CA ILE A 19 -6.69 -0.44 2.89
C ILE A 19 -6.11 -1.61 3.70
N ARG A 20 -6.96 -2.42 4.35
CA ARG A 20 -6.50 -3.63 5.07
C ARG A 20 -5.81 -4.64 4.14
N ARG A 21 -6.32 -4.82 2.91
CA ARG A 21 -5.67 -5.66 1.89
C ARG A 21 -4.31 -5.12 1.46
N ALA A 22 -4.17 -3.80 1.28
CA ALA A 22 -2.89 -3.16 0.99
C ALA A 22 -1.90 -3.35 2.15
N ALA A 23 -2.34 -3.13 3.40
CA ALA A 23 -1.52 -3.34 4.59
C ALA A 23 -1.00 -4.78 4.71
N LYS A 24 -1.85 -5.79 4.46
CA LYS A 24 -1.43 -7.21 4.45
C LYS A 24 -0.32 -7.49 3.42
N ARG A 25 -0.34 -6.83 2.26
CA ARG A 25 0.71 -6.96 1.23
C ARG A 25 2.03 -6.31 1.66
N VAL A 26 1.95 -5.14 2.32
CA VAL A 26 3.12 -4.46 2.89
C VAL A 26 3.76 -5.33 3.97
N ILE A 27 2.96 -5.84 4.92
CA ILE A 27 3.43 -6.70 6.01
C ILE A 27 4.13 -7.94 5.47
N LYS A 28 3.52 -8.66 4.52
CA LYS A 28 4.16 -9.82 3.88
C LYS A 28 5.52 -9.50 3.27
N THR A 29 5.69 -8.28 2.77
CA THR A 29 6.96 -7.86 2.17
C THR A 29 8.00 -7.54 3.24
N VAL A 30 7.58 -6.93 4.35
CA VAL A 30 8.46 -6.73 5.52
C VAL A 30 8.89 -8.09 6.11
N GLU A 31 7.96 -9.04 6.25
CA GLU A 31 8.23 -10.40 6.75
C GLU A 31 9.22 -11.18 5.86
N ASN A 32 9.27 -10.85 4.56
CA ASN A 32 10.27 -11.39 3.63
C ASN A 32 11.66 -10.73 3.78
N GLY A 33 11.88 -9.86 4.76
CA GLY A 33 13.18 -9.25 5.07
C GLY A 33 13.51 -7.97 4.31
N PHE A 34 12.52 -7.32 3.69
CA PHE A 34 12.70 -6.06 2.98
C PHE A 34 12.36 -4.85 3.85
N GLY A 35 13.13 -3.77 3.70
CA GLY A 35 12.64 -2.45 4.10
C GLY A 35 11.57 -1.97 3.11
N VAL A 36 10.45 -1.44 3.58
CA VAL A 36 9.35 -1.04 2.69
C VAL A 36 8.99 0.42 2.87
N VAL A 37 8.96 1.15 1.76
CA VAL A 37 8.40 2.51 1.66
C VAL A 37 7.07 2.42 0.93
N VAL A 38 6.02 3.03 1.48
CA VAL A 38 4.67 2.99 0.91
C VAL A 38 4.28 4.37 0.40
N VAL A 39 3.81 4.44 -0.84
CA VAL A 39 3.23 5.65 -1.44
C VAL A 39 1.75 5.39 -1.70
N ALA A 40 0.85 6.21 -1.13
CA ALA A 40 -0.58 6.08 -1.30
C ALA A 40 -1.18 7.34 -1.92
N SER A 41 -2.09 7.17 -2.89
CA SER A 41 -2.93 8.25 -3.41
C SER A 41 -4.13 8.51 -2.49
N ALA A 42 -4.83 9.64 -2.68
CA ALA A 42 -6.13 9.87 -2.02
C ALA A 42 -7.14 8.78 -2.42
N ARG A 43 -8.18 8.58 -1.59
CA ARG A 43 -9.09 7.43 -1.71
C ARG A 43 -10.05 7.61 -2.88
N GLY A 44 -10.20 6.58 -3.71
CA GLY A 44 -11.23 6.56 -4.77
C GLY A 44 -11.15 7.77 -5.71
N LYS A 45 -12.28 8.43 -5.94
CA LYS A 45 -12.43 9.64 -6.78
C LYS A 45 -12.27 10.96 -6.01
N GLN A 46 -11.56 10.97 -4.88
CA GLN A 46 -11.38 12.20 -4.08
C GLN A 46 -10.38 13.21 -4.68
N THR A 47 -9.90 12.99 -5.92
CA THR A 47 -8.85 13.82 -6.54
C THR A 47 -9.21 14.31 -7.94
N ASP A 48 -10.47 14.15 -8.35
CA ASP A 48 -11.00 14.79 -9.57
C ASP A 48 -11.57 16.17 -9.24
#